data_AF-A0A4R4JY64-F1
#
_entry.id   AF-A0A4R4JY64-F1
#
_cell.length_a   1.000
_cell.length_b   1.000
_cell.length_c   1.000
_cell.angle_alpha   90.00
_cell.angle_beta   90.00
_cell.angle_gamma   90.00
#
_symmetry.space_group_name_H-M   'P 1'
#
loop_
_entity.id
_entity.type
_entity.pdbx_description
1 polymer ?
#
loop_
_entity_poly.entity_id
_entity_poly.type
_entity_poly.pdbx_seq_one_letter_code
_entity_poly.pdbx_strand_id
1 'polypeptide(L)'
;MLLKGFIMELAINTQNEPKQETGYFLSPLWEDIFSKELLEELNSNIFLVACRSGQANQSLLRKFMIQHHYYSQYFTRYLCSLMGGLADQKDFVSLSHNLLEELTGTDAAKISHAELYKKAMAAINAVPKSDAMLKSTQQLIDAMFRHCRSNDSLRGLAALCLGAEAIVPLVYGPILDALRSIKASDDALYFFEIHVEEDEDHAIVMRKIIDRMIEENPHRRADVIAVGEEMVRFRMAMLNELYQSNTRINLNEYNDTII
;
A
#
# COMPACT_ATOMS: atom_id res chain seq x y z
N MET A 1 -33.20 62.87 -12.40
CA MET A 1 -33.99 61.69 -11.99
C MET A 1 -33.24 60.47 -12.50
N LEU A 2 -32.62 59.73 -11.59
CA LEU A 2 -31.48 58.82 -11.80
C LEU A 2 -31.91 57.38 -12.14
N LEU A 3 -30.99 56.69 -12.81
CA LEU A 3 -31.09 55.39 -13.47
C LEU A 3 -31.12 54.17 -12.54
N LYS A 4 -31.85 53.14 -13.02
CA LYS A 4 -31.60 51.68 -13.00
C LYS A 4 -30.72 51.11 -11.88
N GLY A 5 -31.36 50.36 -10.96
CA GLY A 5 -30.71 49.39 -10.07
C GLY A 5 -30.75 47.98 -10.69
N PHE A 6 -29.57 47.39 -10.86
CA PHE A 6 -29.34 46.00 -11.23
C PHE A 6 -29.21 45.22 -9.92
N ILE A 7 -30.08 44.25 -9.64
CA ILE A 7 -29.91 43.31 -8.53
C ILE A 7 -29.33 42.02 -9.13
N MET A 8 -28.09 41.74 -8.78
CA MET A 8 -27.38 40.51 -9.14
C MET A 8 -27.53 39.54 -7.95
N GLU A 9 -28.31 38.49 -8.13
CA GLU A 9 -28.39 37.37 -7.19
C GLU A 9 -27.10 36.56 -7.25
N LEU A 10 -26.43 36.42 -6.11
CA LEU A 10 -25.24 35.59 -5.93
C LEU A 10 -25.67 34.11 -5.89
N ALA A 11 -25.55 33.42 -7.02
CA ALA A 11 -25.52 31.96 -7.03
C ALA A 11 -24.17 31.49 -6.45
N ILE A 12 -24.22 30.90 -5.26
CA ILE A 12 -23.08 30.19 -4.67
C ILE A 12 -22.83 28.95 -5.53
N ASN A 13 -21.80 29.01 -6.37
CA ASN A 13 -21.37 27.90 -7.20
C ASN A 13 -20.60 26.88 -6.34
N THR A 14 -21.27 25.83 -5.87
CA THR A 14 -20.66 24.66 -5.23
C THR A 14 -20.10 23.71 -6.30
N GLN A 15 -19.11 24.18 -7.06
CA GLN A 15 -18.34 23.36 -8.00
C GLN A 15 -16.92 23.96 -8.03
N ASN A 16 -16.08 23.56 -7.08
CA ASN A 16 -14.62 23.68 -7.15
C ASN A 16 -14.00 22.86 -6.01
N GLU A 17 -14.12 21.54 -6.11
CA GLU A 17 -13.05 20.68 -5.62
C GLU A 17 -12.26 20.24 -6.84
N PRO A 18 -10.97 20.61 -6.98
CA PRO A 18 -10.12 19.92 -7.92
C PRO A 18 -9.95 18.50 -7.39
N LYS A 19 -10.71 17.54 -7.93
CA LYS A 19 -10.29 16.14 -7.89
C LYS A 19 -9.00 16.10 -8.69
N GLN A 20 -7.87 16.28 -8.01
CA GLN A 20 -6.57 16.07 -8.59
C GLN A 20 -6.52 14.58 -8.93
N GLU A 21 -6.71 14.25 -10.21
CA GLU A 21 -6.53 12.90 -10.71
C GLU A 21 -5.16 12.43 -10.21
N THR A 22 -5.20 11.44 -9.34
CA THR A 22 -4.00 10.85 -8.78
C THR A 22 -3.33 10.13 -9.92
N GLY A 23 -2.10 10.48 -10.27
CA GLY A 23 -1.40 9.92 -11.44
C GLY A 23 -1.18 8.40 -11.40
N TYR A 24 -1.60 7.72 -10.32
CA TYR A 24 -1.53 6.28 -10.13
C TYR A 24 -2.90 5.64 -10.31
N PHE A 25 -2.97 4.69 -11.22
CA PHE A 25 -4.16 3.91 -11.54
C PHE A 25 -3.80 2.43 -11.54
N LEU A 26 -4.77 1.58 -11.22
CA LEU A 26 -4.62 0.15 -11.42
C LEU A 26 -4.82 -0.19 -12.89
N SER A 27 -4.11 -1.22 -13.36
CA SER A 27 -4.37 -1.84 -14.64
C SER A 27 -5.85 -2.24 -14.76
N PRO A 28 -6.47 -2.16 -15.96
CA PRO A 28 -7.82 -2.66 -16.21
C PRO A 28 -8.02 -4.13 -15.83
N LEU A 29 -6.92 -4.89 -15.68
CA LEU A 29 -6.91 -6.25 -15.15
C LEU A 29 -7.68 -6.36 -13.83
N TRP A 30 -7.68 -5.33 -12.98
CA TRP A 30 -8.20 -5.41 -11.61
C TRP A 30 -9.64 -4.92 -11.45
N GLU A 31 -10.25 -4.36 -12.51
CA GLU A 31 -11.58 -3.72 -12.46
C GLU A 31 -12.71 -4.67 -12.08
N ASP A 32 -12.55 -5.97 -12.33
CA ASP A 32 -13.57 -6.95 -11.99
C ASP A 32 -13.51 -7.38 -10.52
N ILE A 33 -12.38 -7.20 -9.84
CA ILE A 33 -12.17 -7.64 -8.46
C ILE A 33 -12.35 -6.51 -7.46
N PHE A 34 -11.76 -5.34 -7.71
CA PHE A 34 -11.89 -4.21 -6.80
C PHE A 34 -13.15 -3.39 -7.10
N SER A 35 -13.95 -3.13 -6.08
CA SER A 35 -15.04 -2.17 -6.21
C SER A 35 -14.48 -0.75 -6.37
N LYS A 36 -15.19 0.08 -7.13
CA LYS A 36 -14.81 1.49 -7.30
C LYS A 36 -14.78 2.21 -5.97
N GLU A 37 -15.73 1.90 -5.10
CA GLU A 37 -15.86 2.49 -3.76
C GLU A 37 -14.62 2.20 -2.90
N LEU A 38 -14.12 0.96 -2.90
CA LEU A 38 -12.91 0.60 -2.14
C LEU A 38 -11.68 1.33 -2.66
N LEU A 39 -11.53 1.44 -3.98
CA LEU A 39 -10.41 2.16 -4.59
C LEU A 39 -10.50 3.66 -4.33
N GLU A 40 -11.69 4.25 -4.36
CA GLU A 40 -11.92 5.64 -3.99
C GLU A 40 -11.58 5.89 -2.51
N GLU A 41 -12.02 5.01 -1.60
CA GLU A 41 -11.68 5.08 -0.17
C GLU A 41 -10.17 4.98 0.07
N LEU A 42 -9.49 4.04 -0.58
CA LEU A 42 -8.03 3.91 -0.50
C LEU A 42 -7.36 5.17 -1.04
N ASN A 43 -7.79 5.65 -2.20
CA ASN A 43 -7.21 6.83 -2.82
C ASN A 43 -7.37 8.07 -1.93
N SER A 44 -8.54 8.25 -1.33
CA SER A 44 -8.85 9.36 -0.42
C SER A 44 -8.30 9.18 1.00
N ASN A 45 -7.51 8.14 1.27
CA ASN A 45 -6.87 7.93 2.57
C ASN A 45 -6.04 9.17 2.98
N ILE A 46 -6.22 9.64 4.21
CA ILE A 46 -5.64 10.91 4.68
C ILE A 46 -4.11 10.97 4.59
N PHE A 47 -3.43 9.85 4.83
CA PHE A 47 -1.98 9.77 4.70
C PHE A 47 -1.56 9.89 3.23
N LEU A 48 -2.21 9.17 2.32
CA LEU A 48 -1.89 9.21 0.89
C LEU A 48 -2.20 10.57 0.27
N VAL A 49 -3.30 11.21 0.68
CA VAL A 49 -3.61 12.60 0.32
C VAL A 49 -2.51 13.55 0.78
N ALA A 50 -2.09 13.45 2.06
CA ALA A 50 -1.01 14.29 2.59
C ALA A 50 0.32 14.09 1.84
N CYS A 51 0.60 12.85 1.42
CA CYS A 51 1.77 12.54 0.61
C CYS A 51 1.73 13.25 -0.75
N ARG A 52 0.62 13.11 -1.52
CA ARG A 52 0.48 13.76 -2.84
C ARG A 52 0.42 15.28 -2.77
N SER A 53 -0.14 15.83 -1.70
CA SER A 53 -0.24 17.29 -1.53
C SER A 53 1.05 17.92 -0.97
N GLY A 54 2.13 17.15 -0.79
CA GLY A 54 3.39 17.64 -0.20
C GLY A 54 3.29 18.03 1.27
N GLN A 55 2.25 17.58 1.98
CA GLN A 55 2.04 17.85 3.41
C GLN A 55 2.68 16.79 4.31
N ALA A 56 3.10 15.65 3.74
CA ALA A 56 3.82 14.61 4.47
C ALA A 56 5.28 15.02 4.71
N ASN A 57 5.57 15.51 5.91
CA ASN A 57 6.92 15.87 6.29
C ASN A 57 7.82 14.63 6.51
N GLN A 58 9.13 14.86 6.65
CA GLN A 58 10.12 13.79 6.83
C GLN A 58 9.84 12.90 8.06
N SER A 59 9.32 13.47 9.15
CA SER A 59 8.98 12.69 10.36
C SER A 59 7.87 11.68 10.07
N LEU A 60 6.80 12.12 9.40
CA LEU A 60 5.69 11.26 9.00
C LEU A 60 6.14 10.14 8.03
N LEU A 61 7.02 10.47 7.08
CA LEU A 61 7.57 9.48 6.15
C LEU A 61 8.48 8.46 6.85
N ARG A 62 9.32 8.90 7.79
CA ARG A 62 10.12 7.97 8.64
C ARG A 62 9.22 7.01 9.41
N LYS A 63 8.15 7.54 10.01
CA LYS A 63 7.16 6.72 10.73
C LYS A 63 6.51 5.70 9.81
N PHE A 64 6.14 6.10 8.59
CA PHE A 64 5.67 5.16 7.56
C PHE A 64 6.69 4.06 7.32
N MET A 65 7.95 4.43 7.10
CA MET A 65 8.97 3.43 6.82
C MET A 65 9.14 2.42 7.95
N ILE A 66 9.08 2.86 9.20
CA ILE A 66 9.19 1.99 10.37
C ILE A 66 8.00 1.04 10.47
N GLN A 67 6.77 1.55 10.33
CA GLN A 67 5.56 0.73 10.41
C GLN A 67 5.47 -0.26 9.25
N HIS A 68 5.81 0.18 8.04
CA HIS A 68 5.84 -0.70 6.89
C HIS A 68 6.96 -1.74 7.00
N HIS A 69 8.11 -1.41 7.58
CA HIS A 69 9.18 -2.38 7.86
C HIS A 69 8.69 -3.54 8.75
N TYR A 70 7.90 -3.27 9.79
CA TYR A 70 7.30 -4.33 10.61
C TYR A 70 6.49 -5.33 9.76
N TYR A 71 5.77 -4.82 8.77
CA TYR A 71 4.95 -5.62 7.88
C TYR A 71 5.77 -6.34 6.78
N SER A 72 6.58 -5.60 6.03
CA SER A 72 7.22 -6.08 4.79
C SER A 72 8.36 -7.05 5.04
N GLN A 73 9.02 -6.99 6.21
CA GLN A 73 10.08 -7.95 6.57
C GLN A 73 9.59 -9.40 6.64
N TYR A 74 8.28 -9.62 6.67
CA TYR A 74 7.67 -10.94 6.68
C TYR A 74 7.16 -11.38 5.31
N PHE A 75 7.33 -10.59 4.24
CA PHE A 75 6.76 -10.90 2.92
C PHE A 75 7.10 -12.30 2.42
N THR A 76 8.38 -12.66 2.40
CA THR A 76 8.85 -14.00 2.02
C THR A 76 8.31 -15.10 2.93
N ARG A 77 8.03 -14.80 4.20
CA ARG A 77 7.41 -15.76 5.14
C ARG A 77 5.91 -15.93 4.91
N TYR A 78 5.21 -14.89 4.47
CA TYR A 78 3.82 -15.00 4.00
C TYR A 78 3.77 -15.91 2.77
N LEU A 79 4.63 -15.65 1.79
CA LEU A 79 4.71 -16.41 0.56
C LEU A 79 5.06 -17.88 0.81
N CYS A 80 6.08 -18.17 1.64
CA CYS A 80 6.38 -19.54 2.06
C CYS A 80 5.22 -20.24 2.77
N SER A 81 4.45 -19.52 3.61
CA SER A 81 3.28 -20.09 4.29
C SER A 81 2.20 -20.47 3.27
N LEU A 82 1.92 -19.58 2.31
CA LEU A 82 0.97 -19.84 1.22
C LEU A 82 1.42 -21.03 0.36
N MET A 83 2.68 -21.02 -0.08
CA MET A 83 3.24 -22.06 -0.95
C MET A 83 3.15 -23.45 -0.32
N GLY A 84 3.29 -23.56 1.01
CA GLY A 84 3.12 -24.82 1.73
C GLY A 84 1.72 -25.43 1.65
N GLY A 85 0.70 -24.63 1.27
CA GLY A 85 -0.69 -25.08 1.08
C GLY A 85 -1.12 -25.24 -0.38
N LEU A 86 -0.23 -25.05 -1.36
CA LEU A 86 -0.57 -25.23 -2.77
C LEU A 86 -0.59 -26.72 -3.15
N ALA A 87 -1.68 -27.15 -3.79
CA ALA A 87 -1.83 -28.53 -4.25
C ALA A 87 -1.19 -28.78 -5.63
N ASP A 88 -1.17 -27.75 -6.49
CA ASP A 88 -0.62 -27.86 -7.84
C ASP A 88 0.87 -27.50 -7.86
N GLN A 89 1.69 -28.43 -8.36
CA GLN A 89 3.14 -28.23 -8.48
C GLN A 89 3.50 -27.05 -9.40
N LYS A 90 2.68 -26.77 -10.42
CA LYS A 90 2.93 -25.65 -11.34
C LYS A 90 2.78 -24.31 -10.63
N ASP A 91 1.72 -24.16 -9.82
CA ASP A 91 1.50 -22.96 -9.02
C ASP A 91 2.64 -22.75 -8.01
N PHE A 92 3.10 -23.85 -7.38
CA PHE A 92 4.24 -23.82 -6.48
C PHE A 92 5.50 -23.32 -7.19
N VAL A 93 5.80 -23.84 -8.39
CA VAL A 93 6.95 -23.38 -9.18
C VAL A 93 6.80 -21.91 -9.56
N SER A 94 5.62 -21.47 -9.99
CA SER A 94 5.36 -20.07 -10.31
C SER A 94 5.62 -19.14 -9.13
N LEU A 95 5.07 -19.44 -7.94
CA LEU A 95 5.31 -18.61 -6.75
C LEU A 95 6.75 -18.73 -6.23
N SER A 96 7.46 -19.82 -6.53
CA SER A 96 8.87 -19.96 -6.16
C SER A 96 9.78 -18.99 -6.91
N HIS A 97 9.40 -18.55 -8.12
CA HIS A 97 10.12 -17.52 -8.85
C HIS A 97 9.93 -16.15 -8.19
N ASN A 98 8.70 -15.77 -7.82
CA ASN A 98 8.46 -14.57 -7.02
C ASN A 98 9.27 -14.62 -5.70
N LEU A 99 9.26 -15.77 -5.01
CA LEU A 99 10.03 -15.93 -3.77
C LEU A 99 11.53 -15.74 -3.99
N LEU A 100 12.07 -16.29 -5.07
CA LEU A 100 13.49 -16.16 -5.39
C LEU A 100 13.83 -14.70 -5.63
N GLU A 101 13.03 -14.00 -6.43
CA GLU A 101 13.19 -12.58 -6.70
C GLU A 101 13.13 -11.74 -5.43
N GLU A 102 12.16 -11.97 -4.55
CA GLU A 102 12.09 -11.29 -3.25
C GLU A 102 13.32 -11.52 -2.37
N LEU A 103 13.92 -12.72 -2.45
CA LEU A 103 15.10 -13.10 -1.67
C LEU A 103 16.42 -12.62 -2.28
N THR A 104 16.47 -12.40 -3.59
CA THR A 104 17.75 -12.13 -4.29
C THR A 104 17.73 -10.87 -5.13
N GLY A 105 16.60 -10.20 -5.34
CA GLY A 105 16.41 -9.19 -6.37
C GLY A 105 16.54 -9.74 -7.79
N THR A 106 16.20 -8.90 -8.77
CA THR A 106 16.43 -9.12 -10.21
C THR A 106 17.68 -8.43 -10.73
N ASP A 107 18.23 -7.49 -9.96
CA ASP A 107 19.35 -6.66 -10.38
C ASP A 107 20.70 -7.41 -10.35
N ALA A 108 21.70 -6.82 -11.02
CA ALA A 108 23.05 -7.39 -11.03
C ALA A 108 23.69 -7.43 -9.63
N ALA A 109 23.23 -6.58 -8.70
CA ALA A 109 23.72 -6.51 -7.34
C ALA A 109 23.17 -7.62 -6.43
N LYS A 110 22.11 -8.30 -6.89
CA LYS A 110 21.42 -9.40 -6.19
C LYS A 110 20.99 -9.03 -4.77
N ILE A 111 20.33 -7.88 -4.65
CA ILE A 111 19.86 -7.36 -3.36
C ILE A 111 18.38 -7.71 -3.18
N SER A 112 18.04 -8.37 -2.07
CA SER A 112 16.65 -8.67 -1.73
C SER A 112 15.82 -7.40 -1.54
N HIS A 113 14.51 -7.48 -1.79
CA HIS A 113 13.60 -6.35 -1.59
C HIS A 113 13.60 -5.88 -0.13
N ALA A 114 13.74 -6.81 0.83
CA ALA A 114 13.88 -6.47 2.25
C ALA A 114 15.16 -5.66 2.56
N GLU A 115 16.28 -5.96 1.89
CA GLU A 115 17.52 -5.18 2.06
C GLU A 115 17.47 -3.85 1.31
N LEU A 116 16.85 -3.78 0.12
CA LEU A 116 16.56 -2.53 -0.58
C LEU A 116 15.71 -1.60 0.29
N TYR A 117 14.69 -2.15 0.95
CA TYR A 117 13.86 -1.40 1.87
C TYR A 117 14.65 -0.83 3.05
N LYS A 118 15.56 -1.62 3.65
CA LYS A 118 16.44 -1.14 4.72
C LYS A 118 17.41 -0.06 4.27
N LYS A 119 17.90 -0.12 3.02
CA LYS A 119 18.69 0.98 2.44
C LYS A 119 17.87 2.26 2.33
N ALA A 120 16.63 2.17 1.84
CA ALA A 120 15.74 3.32 1.77
C ALA A 120 15.43 3.91 3.15
N MET A 121 15.21 3.06 4.15
CA MET A 121 15.08 3.46 5.56
C MET A 121 16.30 4.24 6.06
N ALA A 122 17.50 3.72 5.83
CA ALA A 122 18.75 4.35 6.25
C ALA A 122 18.94 5.73 5.59
N ALA A 123 18.63 5.84 4.29
CA ALA A 123 18.76 7.08 3.52
C ALA A 123 17.90 8.23 4.08
N ILE A 124 16.76 7.94 4.71
CA ILE A 124 15.94 8.95 5.37
C ILE A 124 16.08 8.98 6.89
N ASN A 125 16.99 8.22 7.49
CA ASN A 125 17.16 8.04 8.94
C ASN A 125 15.91 7.47 9.66
N ALA A 126 15.19 6.54 9.01
CA ALA A 126 14.16 5.73 9.64
C ALA A 126 14.82 4.53 10.33
N VAL A 127 15.06 4.60 11.64
CA VAL A 127 15.75 3.52 12.37
C VAL A 127 14.75 2.39 12.67
N PRO A 128 15.04 1.13 12.30
CA PRO A 128 14.15 0.01 12.61
C PRO A 128 13.80 -0.06 14.11
N LYS A 129 12.51 -0.21 14.41
CA LYS A 129 11.98 -0.30 15.79
C LYS A 129 12.19 0.93 16.68
N SER A 130 12.58 2.09 16.12
CA SER A 130 12.65 3.33 16.92
C SER A 130 11.27 3.86 17.30
N ASP A 131 10.23 3.51 16.55
CA ASP A 131 8.83 3.69 16.93
C ASP A 131 8.21 2.34 17.28
N ALA A 132 7.36 2.33 18.31
CA ALA A 132 6.57 1.16 18.66
C ALA A 132 5.65 0.76 17.49
N MET A 133 5.48 -0.54 17.28
CA MET A 133 4.53 -1.04 16.30
C MET A 133 3.11 -0.62 16.67
N LEU A 134 2.39 -0.04 15.71
CA LEU A 134 0.99 0.36 15.88
C LEU A 134 0.09 -0.87 15.96
N LYS A 135 -1.08 -0.71 16.60
CA LYS A 135 -2.04 -1.81 16.72
C LYS A 135 -2.55 -2.23 15.35
N SER A 136 -2.87 -1.27 14.48
CA SER A 136 -3.24 -1.50 13.08
C SER A 136 -2.16 -2.22 12.27
N THR A 137 -0.88 -1.94 12.53
CA THR A 137 0.25 -2.62 11.86
C THR A 137 0.29 -4.09 12.27
N GLN A 138 0.15 -4.38 13.56
CA GLN A 138 0.06 -5.77 14.05
C GLN A 138 -1.16 -6.49 13.45
N GLN A 139 -2.32 -5.83 13.40
CA GLN A 139 -3.54 -6.40 12.82
C GLN A 139 -3.37 -6.76 11.34
N LEU A 140 -2.70 -5.90 10.56
CA LEU A 140 -2.37 -6.19 9.16
C LEU A 140 -1.47 -7.43 9.03
N ILE A 141 -0.42 -7.52 9.86
CA ILE A 141 0.50 -8.67 9.88
C ILE A 141 -0.23 -9.96 10.27
N ASP A 142 -1.05 -9.92 11.32
CA ASP A 142 -1.79 -11.07 11.82
C ASP A 142 -2.82 -11.56 10.80
N ALA A 143 -3.52 -10.64 10.13
CA ALA A 143 -4.46 -10.97 9.06
C ALA A 143 -3.75 -11.63 7.87
N MET A 144 -2.61 -11.09 7.44
CA MET A 144 -1.84 -11.67 6.35
C MET A 144 -1.36 -13.09 6.67
N PHE A 145 -0.79 -13.31 7.86
CA PHE A 145 -0.39 -14.64 8.30
C PHE A 145 -1.58 -15.59 8.44
N ARG A 146 -2.72 -15.11 8.95
CA ARG A 146 -3.94 -15.93 9.12
C ARG A 146 -4.45 -16.45 7.78
N HIS A 147 -4.47 -15.63 6.73
CA HIS A 147 -4.87 -16.08 5.39
C HIS A 147 -3.80 -16.96 4.73
N CYS A 148 -2.52 -16.57 4.81
CA CYS A 148 -1.44 -17.36 4.20
C CYS A 148 -1.20 -18.72 4.87
N ARG A 149 -1.64 -18.90 6.12
CA ARG A 149 -1.58 -20.19 6.85
C ARG A 149 -2.90 -20.95 6.83
N SER A 150 -3.90 -20.43 6.14
CA SER A 150 -5.18 -21.12 5.97
C SER A 150 -4.97 -22.46 5.25
N ASN A 151 -5.76 -23.47 5.60
CA ASN A 151 -5.82 -24.72 4.82
C ASN A 151 -6.39 -24.49 3.41
N ASP A 152 -6.98 -23.33 3.18
CA ASP A 152 -7.41 -22.87 1.87
C ASP A 152 -6.39 -21.85 1.30
N SER A 153 -5.56 -22.31 0.37
CA SER A 153 -4.54 -21.50 -0.30
C SER A 153 -5.11 -20.38 -1.17
N LEU A 154 -6.37 -20.46 -1.62
CA LEU A 154 -7.00 -19.37 -2.37
C LEU A 154 -7.11 -18.10 -1.52
N ARG A 155 -7.33 -18.25 -0.21
CA ARG A 155 -7.39 -17.11 0.72
C ARG A 155 -6.03 -16.45 0.88
N GLY A 156 -4.96 -17.25 0.98
CA GLY A 156 -3.59 -16.72 1.01
C GLY A 156 -3.20 -16.02 -0.29
N LEU A 157 -3.57 -16.60 -1.44
CA LEU A 157 -3.41 -15.98 -2.76
C LEU A 157 -4.15 -14.65 -2.85
N ALA A 158 -5.44 -14.61 -2.47
CA ALA A 158 -6.22 -13.38 -2.47
C ALA A 158 -5.61 -12.32 -1.55
N ALA A 159 -5.15 -12.70 -0.35
CA ALA A 159 -4.55 -11.78 0.59
C ALA A 159 -3.24 -11.15 0.08
N LEU A 160 -2.34 -11.95 -0.50
CA LEU A 160 -1.08 -11.44 -1.07
C LEU A 160 -1.32 -10.68 -2.38
N CYS A 161 -2.06 -11.27 -3.31
CA CYS A 161 -2.33 -10.67 -4.61
C CYS A 161 -3.05 -9.33 -4.47
N LEU A 162 -4.19 -9.30 -3.76
CA LEU A 162 -5.04 -8.11 -3.73
C LEU A 162 -4.70 -7.16 -2.57
N GLY A 163 -4.16 -7.68 -1.48
CA GLY A 163 -3.86 -6.91 -0.27
C GLY A 163 -2.42 -6.44 -0.13
N ALA A 164 -1.50 -6.98 -0.93
CA ALA A 164 -0.09 -6.59 -0.93
C ALA A 164 0.37 -6.11 -2.30
N GLU A 165 0.26 -6.94 -3.33
CA GLU A 165 0.88 -6.73 -4.65
C GLU A 165 0.10 -5.78 -5.55
N ALA A 166 -1.16 -6.09 -5.86
CA ALA A 166 -1.94 -5.36 -6.85
C ALA A 166 -2.17 -3.89 -6.48
N ILE A 167 -2.24 -3.56 -5.19
CA ILE A 167 -2.46 -2.18 -4.72
C ILE A 167 -1.18 -1.35 -4.61
N VAL A 168 -0.01 -1.92 -4.89
CA VAL A 168 1.30 -1.25 -4.75
C VAL A 168 1.31 0.12 -5.43
N PRO A 169 0.90 0.30 -6.69
CA PRO A 169 0.94 1.61 -7.34
C PRO A 169 0.12 2.68 -6.61
N LEU A 170 -1.04 2.30 -6.06
CA LEU A 170 -1.92 3.23 -5.35
C LEU A 170 -1.38 3.63 -3.97
N VAL A 171 -0.57 2.78 -3.34
CA VAL A 171 0.00 3.05 -2.01
C VAL A 171 1.39 3.67 -2.12
N TYR A 172 2.26 3.09 -2.93
CA TYR A 172 3.67 3.47 -3.04
C TYR A 172 3.88 4.70 -3.90
N GLY A 173 3.07 4.89 -4.93
CA GLY A 173 3.13 6.09 -5.78
C GLY A 173 3.04 7.40 -4.98
N PRO A 174 2.00 7.61 -4.16
CA PRO A 174 1.91 8.78 -3.29
C PRO A 174 3.15 8.97 -2.38
N ILE A 175 3.70 7.87 -1.86
CA ILE A 175 4.84 7.91 -0.95
C ILE A 175 6.11 8.32 -1.70
N LEU A 176 6.28 7.82 -2.92
CA LEU A 176 7.34 8.21 -3.83
C LEU A 176 7.26 9.71 -4.17
N ASP A 177 6.07 10.24 -4.46
CA ASP A 177 5.84 11.68 -4.64
C ASP A 177 6.28 12.48 -3.41
N ALA A 178 5.90 12.02 -2.21
CA ALA A 178 6.26 12.69 -0.97
C ALA A 178 7.78 12.67 -0.71
N LEU A 179 8.45 11.54 -0.96
CA LEU A 179 9.91 11.44 -0.85
C LEU A 179 10.62 12.38 -1.84
N ARG A 180 10.13 12.45 -3.09
CA ARG A 180 10.62 13.41 -4.10
C ARG A 180 10.39 14.85 -3.65
N SER A 181 9.24 15.17 -3.04
CA SER A 181 8.91 16.51 -2.56
C SER A 181 9.86 17.02 -1.47
N ILE A 182 10.35 16.12 -0.60
CA ILE A 182 11.36 16.45 0.42
C ILE A 182 12.80 16.34 -0.08
N LYS A 183 12.99 16.10 -1.39
CA LYS A 183 14.30 15.90 -2.03
C LYS A 183 15.13 14.80 -1.36
N ALA A 184 14.49 13.67 -1.04
CA ALA A 184 15.19 12.49 -0.56
C ALA A 184 16.19 11.99 -1.63
N SER A 185 17.24 11.31 -1.20
CA SER A 185 18.24 10.73 -2.11
C SER A 185 17.68 9.57 -2.92
N ASP A 186 18.31 9.24 -4.03
CA ASP A 186 17.93 8.10 -4.89
C ASP A 186 17.83 6.78 -4.10
N ASP A 187 18.74 6.55 -3.14
CA ASP A 187 18.66 5.37 -2.24
C ASP A 187 17.33 5.26 -1.47
N ALA A 188 16.69 6.39 -1.16
CA ALA A 188 15.38 6.43 -0.49
C ALA A 188 14.22 6.15 -1.46
N LEU A 189 14.40 6.48 -2.75
CA LEU A 189 13.38 6.36 -3.78
C LEU A 189 13.37 4.96 -4.40
N TYR A 190 14.56 4.37 -4.58
CA TYR A 190 14.77 3.21 -5.43
C TYR A 190 13.85 2.02 -5.14
N PHE A 191 13.62 1.70 -3.86
CA PHE A 191 12.67 0.63 -3.49
C PHE A 191 11.27 0.92 -4.03
N PHE A 192 10.77 2.15 -3.92
CA PHE A 192 9.42 2.50 -4.38
C PHE A 192 9.36 2.59 -5.89
N GLU A 193 10.43 3.06 -6.54
CA GLU A 193 10.48 3.21 -8.00
C GLU A 193 10.34 1.86 -8.70
N ILE A 194 11.12 0.84 -8.31
CA ILE A 194 11.01 -0.49 -8.94
C ILE A 194 9.61 -1.09 -8.76
N HIS A 195 8.98 -0.88 -7.61
CA HIS A 195 7.65 -1.44 -7.31
C HIS A 195 6.51 -0.68 -8.00
N VAL A 196 6.69 0.61 -8.28
CA VAL A 196 5.65 1.44 -8.93
C VAL A 196 5.79 1.43 -10.45
N GLU A 197 7.02 1.45 -10.95
CA GLU A 197 7.34 1.67 -12.37
C GLU A 197 7.61 0.34 -13.11
N GLU A 198 7.99 -0.74 -12.41
CA GLU A 198 8.47 -1.97 -13.05
C GLU A 198 7.70 -3.26 -12.66
N ASP A 199 6.93 -3.29 -11.56
CA ASP A 199 6.45 -4.56 -10.98
C ASP A 199 4.91 -4.68 -10.84
N GLU A 200 4.27 -5.23 -11.88
CA GLU A 200 2.93 -5.83 -11.74
C GLU A 200 2.97 -7.37 -11.94
N ASP A 201 4.14 -7.92 -12.25
CA ASP A 201 4.31 -9.33 -12.65
C ASP A 201 4.00 -10.27 -11.50
N HIS A 202 4.40 -9.92 -10.27
CA HIS A 202 4.12 -10.73 -9.09
C HIS A 202 2.61 -10.87 -8.87
N ALA A 203 1.89 -9.75 -8.94
CA ALA A 203 0.44 -9.69 -8.83
C ALA A 203 -0.23 -10.52 -9.94
N ILE A 204 0.24 -10.38 -11.19
CA ILE A 204 -0.31 -11.07 -12.36
C ILE A 204 -0.15 -12.60 -12.24
N VAL A 205 0.99 -13.08 -11.74
CA VAL A 205 1.19 -14.52 -11.50
C VAL A 205 0.16 -15.05 -10.51
N MET A 206 -0.02 -14.38 -9.38
CA MET A 206 -1.02 -14.80 -8.39
C MET A 206 -2.44 -14.70 -8.95
N ARG A 207 -2.74 -13.65 -9.74
CA ARG A 207 -4.04 -13.46 -10.39
C ARG A 207 -4.40 -14.61 -11.32
N LYS A 208 -3.47 -15.09 -12.14
CA LYS A 208 -3.69 -16.24 -13.02
C LYS A 208 -4.07 -17.51 -12.25
N ILE A 209 -3.43 -17.74 -11.09
CA ILE A 209 -3.75 -18.88 -10.23
C ILE A 209 -5.15 -18.71 -9.63
N ILE A 210 -5.47 -17.51 -9.13
CA ILE A 210 -6.80 -17.16 -8.60
C ILE A 210 -7.89 -17.39 -9.64
N ASP A 211 -7.71 -16.87 -10.86
CA ASP A 211 -8.69 -16.99 -11.94
C ASP A 211 -8.97 -18.45 -12.27
N ARG A 212 -7.92 -19.27 -12.43
CA ARG A 212 -8.07 -20.72 -12.64
C ARG A 212 -8.85 -21.39 -11.51
N MET A 213 -8.51 -21.11 -10.25
CA MET A 213 -9.20 -21.69 -9.10
C MET A 213 -10.67 -21.24 -9.00
N ILE A 214 -10.98 -20.02 -9.45
CA ILE A 214 -12.35 -19.50 -9.56
C ILE A 214 -13.09 -20.17 -10.72
N GLU A 215 -12.47 -20.36 -11.89
CA GLU A 215 -13.08 -21.06 -13.02
C GLU A 215 -13.50 -22.49 -12.64
N GLU A 216 -12.64 -23.18 -11.88
CA GLU A 216 -12.93 -24.51 -11.33
C GLU A 216 -14.05 -24.47 -10.28
N ASN A 217 -14.19 -23.37 -9.52
CA ASN A 217 -15.15 -23.22 -8.43
C ASN A 217 -15.74 -21.78 -8.35
N PRO A 218 -16.69 -21.39 -9.23
CA PRO A 218 -17.07 -19.99 -9.40
C PRO A 218 -17.64 -19.30 -8.16
N HIS A 219 -18.27 -20.05 -7.26
CA HIS A 219 -18.83 -19.53 -6.01
C HIS A 219 -17.77 -18.95 -5.07
N ARG A 220 -16.48 -19.32 -5.24
CA ARG A 220 -15.37 -18.86 -4.40
C ARG A 220 -14.92 -17.43 -4.71
N ARG A 221 -15.38 -16.86 -5.83
CA ARG A 221 -15.07 -15.48 -6.22
C ARG A 221 -15.44 -14.46 -5.14
N ALA A 222 -16.57 -14.65 -4.48
CA ALA A 222 -17.01 -13.76 -3.40
C ALA A 222 -16.03 -13.77 -2.21
N ASP A 223 -15.44 -14.93 -1.90
CA ASP A 223 -14.46 -15.05 -0.82
C ASP A 223 -13.13 -14.36 -1.19
N VAL A 224 -12.68 -14.49 -2.45
CA VAL A 224 -11.50 -13.78 -2.96
C VAL A 224 -11.64 -12.28 -2.82
N ILE A 225 -12.78 -11.71 -3.26
CA ILE A 225 -13.06 -10.28 -3.11
C ILE A 225 -13.08 -9.90 -1.63
N ALA A 226 -13.78 -10.66 -0.78
CA ALA A 226 -13.91 -10.34 0.63
C ALA A 226 -12.54 -10.33 1.35
N VAL A 227 -11.65 -11.29 1.03
CA VAL A 227 -10.29 -11.32 1.58
C VAL A 227 -9.46 -10.15 1.06
N GLY A 228 -9.53 -9.83 -0.23
CA GLY A 228 -8.84 -8.67 -0.80
C GLY A 228 -9.27 -7.37 -0.14
N GLU A 229 -10.58 -7.15 -0.02
CA GLU A 229 -11.16 -5.99 0.64
C GLU A 229 -10.74 -5.91 2.12
N GLU A 230 -10.80 -7.01 2.87
CA GLU A 230 -10.34 -7.06 4.27
C GLU A 230 -8.89 -6.58 4.39
N MET A 231 -8.00 -7.06 3.52
CA MET A 231 -6.59 -6.70 3.56
C MET A 231 -6.33 -5.23 3.17
N VAL A 232 -7.03 -4.71 2.16
CA VAL A 232 -6.98 -3.29 1.81
C VAL A 232 -7.48 -2.42 2.98
N ARG A 233 -8.54 -2.84 3.67
CA ARG A 233 -9.06 -2.13 4.85
C ARG A 233 -8.07 -2.15 6.02
N PHE A 234 -7.38 -3.26 6.29
CA PHE A 234 -6.30 -3.29 7.28
C PHE A 234 -5.13 -2.38 6.88
N ARG A 235 -4.79 -2.31 5.59
CA ARG A 235 -3.80 -1.35 5.09
C ARG A 235 -4.23 0.09 5.35
N MET A 236 -5.45 0.46 5.01
CA MET A 236 -5.99 1.81 5.27
C MET A 236 -6.00 2.13 6.76
N ALA A 237 -6.37 1.18 7.62
CA ALA A 237 -6.33 1.34 9.07
C ALA A 237 -4.91 1.64 9.56
N MET A 238 -3.90 0.95 9.02
CA MET A 238 -2.49 1.22 9.30
C MET A 238 -2.09 2.65 8.93
N LEU A 239 -2.44 3.09 7.73
CA LEU A 239 -2.13 4.44 7.24
C LEU A 239 -2.85 5.52 8.07
N ASN A 240 -4.09 5.27 8.47
CA ASN A 240 -4.88 6.18 9.31
C ASN A 240 -4.30 6.32 10.73
N GLU A 241 -4.01 5.23 11.42
CA GLU A 241 -3.41 5.27 12.78
C GLU A 241 -2.02 5.93 12.74
N LEU A 242 -1.27 5.67 11.68
CA LEU A 242 0.03 6.30 11.44
C LEU A 242 -0.07 7.82 11.35
N TYR A 243 -0.98 8.34 10.53
CA TYR A 243 -1.19 9.78 10.38
C TYR A 243 -1.66 10.43 11.69
N GLN A 244 -2.64 9.81 12.37
CA GLN A 244 -3.18 10.32 13.63
C GLN A 244 -2.16 10.31 14.77
N SER A 245 -1.31 9.29 14.85
CA SER A 245 -0.28 9.21 15.88
C SER A 245 0.86 10.21 15.67
N ASN A 246 1.13 10.62 14.42
CA ASN A 246 2.13 11.65 14.12
C ASN A 246 1.64 13.06 14.48
N THR A 247 0.38 13.38 14.16
CA THR A 247 -0.21 14.70 14.50
C THR A 247 -0.28 14.94 16.01
N ARG A 248 -0.52 13.91 16.82
CA ARG A 248 -0.49 14.00 18.29
C ARG A 248 0.90 14.31 18.85
N ILE A 249 1.97 13.77 18.26
CA ILE A 249 3.34 14.04 18.69
C ILE A 249 3.69 15.51 18.44
N ASN A 250 3.39 16.03 17.25
CA ASN A 250 3.67 17.43 16.91
C ASN A 250 2.95 18.44 17.83
N LEU A 251 1.73 18.12 18.31
CA LEU A 251 1.00 18.96 19.26
C LEU A 251 1.63 18.96 20.65
N ASN A 252 2.17 17.82 21.10
CA ASN A 252 2.84 17.72 22.40
C ASN A 252 4.21 18.41 22.38
N GLU A 253 5.01 18.25 21.31
CA GLU A 253 6.28 18.97 21.15
C GLU A 253 6.08 20.50 21.11
N TYR A 254 4.98 20.98 20.49
CA TYR A 254 4.65 22.41 20.48
C TYR A 254 4.28 22.93 21.87
N ASN A 255 3.56 22.15 22.68
CA ASN A 255 3.18 22.54 24.03
C ASN A 255 4.37 22.52 25.02
N ASP A 256 5.32 21.61 24.85
CA ASP A 256 6.52 21.52 25.69
C ASP A 256 7.56 22.62 25.40
N THR A 257 7.39 23.37 24.30
CA THR A 257 8.29 24.50 23.94
C THR A 257 7.78 25.86 24.45
N ILE A 258 6.59 25.91 25.08
CA ILE A 258 5.94 27.16 25.55
C ILE A 258 6.03 27.36 27.08
N ILE A 259 6.77 26.51 27.82
CA ILE A 259 7.00 26.65 29.27
C ILE A 259 8.45 27.06 29.54
#